data_AF-A0A1M3QWT5-F1
#
_entry.id   AF-A0A1M3QWT5-F1
#
_cell.length_a   1.000
_cell.length_b   1.000
_cell.length_c   1.000
_cell.angle_alpha   90.00
_cell.angle_beta   90.00
_cell.angle_gamma   90.00
#
_symmetry.space_group_name_H-M   'P 1'
#
loop_
_entity.id
_entity.type
_entity.pdbx_description
1 polymer ?
#
loop_
_entity_poly.entity_id
_entity_poly.type
_entity_poly.pdbx_seq_one_letter_code
_entity_poly.pdbx_strand_id
1 'polypeptide(L)' 'MGKAQLTLKQSWEMVKEKLKENDHRLTDEDLIYDPENADILLEKLAKKLSRTKDEIRVLIESISENEGKAS' A
#
# COMPACT_ATOMS: atom_id res chain seq x y z
N MET A 1 -20.58 6.73 2.48
CA MET A 1 -19.27 6.97 1.88
C MET A 1 -18.63 5.60 1.67
N GLY A 2 -18.23 5.28 0.44
CA GLY A 2 -17.73 3.94 0.11
C GLY A 2 -16.39 3.70 0.80
N LYS A 3 -16.27 2.59 1.54
CA LYS A 3 -15.02 2.16 2.16
C LYS A 3 -13.93 2.08 1.08
N ALA A 4 -12.74 2.63 1.31
CA ALA A 4 -11.62 2.41 0.39
C ALA A 4 -11.21 0.93 0.46
N GLN A 5 -11.80 0.10 -0.40
CA GLN A 5 -11.41 -1.30 -0.54
C GLN A 5 -10.17 -1.37 -1.41
N LEU A 6 -9.03 -1.74 -0.81
CA LEU A 6 -7.84 -2.10 -1.56
C LEU A 6 -8.04 -3.48 -2.18
N THR A 7 -7.99 -3.56 -3.51
CA THR A 7 -8.10 -4.84 -4.22
C THR A 7 -6.73 -5.48 -4.31
N LEU A 8 -6.35 -6.21 -3.26
CA LEU A 8 -5.10 -6.94 -3.24
C LEU A 8 -5.29 -8.29 -3.92
N LYS A 9 -4.51 -8.56 -4.97
CA LYS A 9 -4.42 -9.89 -5.60
C LYS A 9 -3.51 -10.85 -4.83
N GLN A 10 -2.67 -10.32 -3.95
CA GLN A 10 -1.69 -11.05 -3.14
C GLN A 10 -1.77 -10.64 -1.67
N SER A 11 -1.15 -11.43 -0.80
CA SER A 11 -1.12 -11.18 0.64
C SER A 11 -0.50 -9.82 0.96
N TRP A 12 -1.12 -9.08 1.89
CA TRP A 12 -0.63 -7.78 2.33
C TRP A 12 0.82 -7.82 2.82
N GLU A 13 1.26 -8.91 3.46
CA GLU A 13 2.64 -9.06 3.92
C GLU A 13 3.65 -8.90 2.77
N MET A 14 3.39 -9.51 1.61
CA MET A 14 4.27 -9.40 0.45
C MET A 14 4.26 -7.98 -0.13
N VAL A 15 3.09 -7.36 -0.19
CA VAL A 15 2.94 -5.97 -0.64
C VAL A 15 3.70 -5.02 0.28
N LYS A 16 3.60 -5.25 1.59
CA LYS A 16 4.31 -4.53 2.64
C LYS A 16 5.83 -4.68 2.51
N GLU A 17 6.34 -5.88 2.26
CA GLU A 17 7.77 -6.08 2.02
C GLU A 17 8.25 -5.29 0.81
N LYS A 18 7.56 -5.38 -0.33
CA LYS A 18 7.91 -4.60 -1.53
C LYS A 18 7.80 -3.09 -1.31
N LEU A 19 6.82 -2.62 -0.54
CA LEU A 19 6.70 -1.21 -0.17
C LEU A 19 7.91 -0.74 0.65
N LYS A 20 8.39 -1.57 1.59
CA LYS A 20 9.60 -1.28 2.37
C LYS A 20 10.86 -1.28 1.51
N GLU A 21 10.96 -2.21 0.55
CA GLU A 21 12.06 -2.24 -0.42
C GLU A 21 12.08 -0.99 -1.31
N ASN A 22 10.91 -0.49 -1.72
CA ASN A 22 10.81 0.73 -2.53
C ASN A 22 11.07 1.99 -1.69
N ASP A 23 10.59 2.02 -0.44
CA ASP A 23 10.73 3.17 0.46
C ASP A 23 11.18 2.74 1.85
N HIS A 24 12.47 2.90 2.13
CA HIS A 24 13.12 2.58 3.41
C HIS A 24 12.58 3.42 4.59
N ARG A 25 11.80 4.46 4.28
CA ARG A 25 11.12 5.32 5.27
C ARG A 25 9.92 4.63 5.89
N LEU A 26 9.33 3.63 5.23
CA LEU A 26 8.16 2.91 5.74
C LEU A 26 8.62 1.86 6.75
N THR A 27 7.95 1.81 7.90
CA THR A 27 8.20 0.80 8.93
C THR A 27 7.02 -0.16 9.00
N ASP A 28 7.25 -1.25 9.72
CA ASP A 28 6.24 -2.29 9.91
C ASP A 28 4.97 -1.79 10.57
N GLU A 29 5.11 -0.78 11.43
CA GLU A 29 4.03 -0.13 12.19
C GLU A 29 3.19 0.81 11.31
N ASP A 30 3.80 1.47 10.32
CA ASP A 30 3.08 2.30 9.36
C ASP A 30 2.32 1.47 8.32
N LEU A 31 2.75 0.22 8.09
CA LEU A 31 2.20 -0.70 7.11
C LEU A 31 1.21 -1.70 7.73
N ILE A 32 0.55 -1.33 8.83
CA ILE A 32 -0.53 -2.13 9.40
C ILE A 32 -1.78 -1.95 8.54
N TYR A 33 -2.09 -2.95 7.70
CA TYR A 33 -3.33 -2.98 6.95
C TYR A 33 -4.43 -3.63 7.75
N ASP A 34 -5.52 -2.89 7.85
CA ASP A 34 -6.77 -3.35 8.43
C ASP A 34 -7.89 -3.01 7.43
N PRO A 35 -8.70 -4.00 7.00
CA PRO A 35 -9.71 -3.80 5.96
C PRO A 35 -10.81 -2.82 6.38
N GLU A 36 -11.02 -2.59 7.69
CA GLU A 36 -11.95 -1.58 8.18
C GLU A 36 -11.31 -0.18 8.27
N ASN A 37 -9.98 -0.12 8.34
CA ASN A 37 -9.19 1.11 8.46
C ASN A 37 -8.25 1.37 7.27
N ALA A 38 -8.54 0.80 6.11
CA ALA A 38 -7.73 0.94 4.91
C ALA A 38 -7.53 2.42 4.50
N ASP A 39 -8.55 3.26 4.69
CA ASP A 39 -8.46 4.71 4.51
C ASP A 39 -7.37 5.36 5.39
N ILE A 40 -7.26 4.95 6.66
CA ILE A 40 -6.27 5.50 7.61
C ILE A 40 -4.86 5.13 7.17
N LEU A 41 -4.66 3.89 6.74
CA LEU A 41 -3.38 3.42 6.19
C LEU A 41 -2.98 4.27 4.98
N LEU A 42 -3.90 4.45 4.02
CA LEU A 42 -3.66 5.25 2.82
C LEU A 42 -3.29 6.69 3.16
N GLU A 43 -3.95 7.30 4.16
CA GLU A 43 -3.61 8.65 4.62
C GLU A 43 -2.23 8.76 5.27
N LYS A 44 -1.83 7.77 6.09
CA LYS A 44 -0.50 7.74 6.71
C LYS A 44 0.59 7.63 5.64
N LEU A 45 0.43 6.69 4.71
CA LEU A 45 1.37 6.48 3.62
C LEU A 45 1.45 7.70 2.71
N ALA A 46 0.31 8.31 2.36
CA ALA A 46 0.25 9.53 1.56
C ALA A 46 1.07 10.66 2.21
N LYS A 47 0.89 10.88 3.53
CA LYS A 47 1.66 11.90 4.27
C LYS A 47 3.14 11.57 4.35
N LYS A 48 3.51 10.31 4.59
CA LYS A 48 4.91 9.91 4.79
C LYS A 48 5.73 9.94 3.49
N LEU A 49 5.08 9.60 2.39
CA LEU A 49 5.66 9.60 1.05
C LEU A 49 5.49 10.95 0.33
N SER A 50 4.79 11.90 0.95
CA SER A 50 4.39 13.17 0.33
C SER A 50 3.68 12.96 -1.01
N ARG A 51 2.78 11.98 -1.06
CA ARG A 51 1.97 11.61 -2.24
C ARG A 51 0.48 11.70 -1.93
N THR A 52 -0.36 11.52 -2.95
CA THR A 52 -1.81 11.47 -2.76
C THR A 52 -2.28 10.07 -2.39
N LYS A 53 -3.44 9.95 -1.72
CA LYS A 53 -4.04 8.64 -1.37
C LYS A 53 -4.26 7.77 -2.62
N ASP A 54 -4.59 8.40 -3.74
CA ASP A 54 -4.81 7.73 -5.02
C ASP A 54 -3.51 7.09 -5.55
N GLU A 55 -2.40 7.83 -5.53
CA GLU A 55 -1.09 7.28 -5.91
C GLU A 55 -0.66 6.11 -5.02
N ILE A 56 -0.89 6.21 -3.70
CA ILE A 56 -0.59 5.12 -2.78
C ILE A 56 -1.46 3.90 -3.07
N ARG A 57 -2.75 4.12 -3.32
CA ARG A 57 -3.68 3.06 -3.70
C ARG A 57 -3.22 2.36 -4.97
N VAL A 58 -2.91 3.11 -6.03
CA VAL A 58 -2.42 2.57 -7.30
C VAL A 58 -1.09 1.86 -7.10
N LEU A 59 -0.19 2.38 -6.26
CA LEU A 59 1.08 1.71 -5.93
C LEU A 59 0.84 0.37 -5.24
N ILE A 60 -0.03 0.32 -4.24
CA ILE A 60 -0.40 -0.90 -3.51
C ILE A 60 -1.03 -1.93 -4.45
N GLU A 61 -2.02 -1.50 -5.24
CA GLU A 61 -2.69 -2.37 -6.22
C GLU A 61 -1.66 -2.86 -7.25
N SER A 62 -0.82 -1.97 -7.80
CA SER A 62 0.22 -2.33 -8.77
C SER A 62 1.26 -3.28 -8.19
N ILE A 63 1.70 -3.11 -6.93
CA ILE A 63 2.64 -4.02 -6.27
C ILE A 63 1.99 -5.38 -6.08
N SER A 64 0.72 -5.41 -5.66
CA SER A 64 -0.05 -6.63 -5.50
C SER A 64 -0.33 -7.34 -6.82
N GLU A 65 -0.37 -6.61 -7.94
CA GLU A 65 -0.53 -7.19 -9.28
C GLU A 65 0.80 -7.62 -9.92
N ASN A 66 1.93 -7.00 -9.56
CA ASN A 66 3.18 -7.10 -10.32
C ASN A 66 4.19 -8.13 -9.80
N GLU A 67 3.78 -9.39 -9.66
CA GLU A 67 4.74 -10.52 -9.67
C GLU A 67 5.21 -10.90 -11.09
N GLY A 68 4.82 -10.15 -12.13
CA GLY A 68 4.94 -10.59 -13.52
C GLY A 68 5.64 -9.68 -14.54
N LYS A 69 6.10 -8.47 -14.20
CA LYS A 69 6.85 -7.61 -15.15
C LYS A 69 8.04 -6.92 -14.48
N ALA A 70 9.07 -7.70 -14.20
CA ALA A 70 10.42 -7.27 -14.54
C ALA A 70 10.73 -7.92 -15.90
N SER A 71 10.52 -7.17 -17.00
CA SER A 71 11.02 -7.47 -18.33
C SER A 71 11.84 -6.30 -18.81
#